data_AF-A0A0W0TLC3-F1
#
_entry.id   AF-A0A0W0TLC3-F1
#
_cell.length_a   1.000
_cell.length_b   1.000
_cell.length_c   1.000
_cell.angle_alpha   90.00
_cell.angle_beta   90.00
_cell.angle_gamma   90.00
#
_symmetry.space_group_name_H-M   'P 1'
#
loop_
_entity.id
_entity.type
_entity.pdbx_description
1 polymer ?
#
loop_
_entity_poly.entity_id
_entity_poly.type
_entity_poly.pdbx_seq_one_letter_code
_entity_poly.pdbx_strand_id
1 'polypeptide(L)'
;MSNFFGKDVQRPVYTGKQLQNEITLYKARINEAHQALKRLKQDIDNRCQKLQGIYEFLDQKQALYEQLIARYQSQPSPSLAGRIQKLQKAIEEMLANIETTQPEKVIADLSASYEALQLELGRKEALLTIRELAALSVDLDAEMKPGL
;
A
#
# COMPACT_ATOMS: atom_id res chain seq x y z
N MET A 1 21.78 56.08 7.58
CA MET A 1 20.94 55.11 8.30
C MET A 1 19.53 55.20 7.76
N SER A 2 19.08 54.16 7.06
CA SER A 2 17.66 53.97 6.72
C SER A 2 17.44 52.48 6.43
N ASN A 3 16.68 51.85 7.31
CA ASN A 3 16.38 50.42 7.34
C ASN A 3 15.57 50.01 6.09
N PHE A 4 16.11 49.08 5.29
CA PHE A 4 15.50 48.56 4.06
C PHE A 4 14.96 47.13 4.20
N PHE A 5 14.64 46.71 5.42
CA PHE A 5 14.05 45.39 5.70
C PHE A 5 12.84 45.53 6.62
N GLY A 6 11.75 46.08 6.06
CA GLY A 6 10.40 45.89 6.59
C GLY A 6 9.99 44.44 6.34
N LYS A 7 9.83 43.69 7.43
CA LYS A 7 9.32 42.31 7.44
C LYS A 7 7.84 42.31 7.06
N ASP A 8 7.54 42.34 5.77
CA ASP A 8 6.24 41.91 5.28
C ASP A 8 6.44 40.59 4.55
N VAL A 9 6.30 39.49 5.30
CA VAL A 9 5.96 38.20 4.70
C VAL A 9 4.51 38.36 4.21
N GLN A 10 4.35 38.95 3.03
CA GLN A 10 3.07 39.04 2.35
C GLN A 10 2.55 37.61 2.19
N ARG A 11 1.51 37.26 2.96
CA ARG A 11 0.69 36.11 2.63
C ARG A 11 0.19 36.34 1.20
N PRO A 12 0.30 35.38 0.28
CA PRO A 12 -0.23 35.56 -1.06
C PRO A 12 -1.72 35.84 -0.92
N VAL A 13 -2.14 37.03 -1.34
CA VAL A 13 -3.55 37.39 -1.45
C VAL A 13 -4.06 36.66 -2.68
N TYR A 14 -4.51 35.42 -2.49
CA TYR A 14 -5.12 34.63 -3.55
C TYR A 14 -6.39 35.32 -4.02
N THR A 15 -6.52 35.50 -5.33
CA THR A 15 -7.82 35.81 -5.93
C THR A 15 -8.73 34.59 -5.80
N GLY A 16 -10.05 34.77 -5.66
CA GLY A 16 -11.00 33.65 -5.54
C GLY A 16 -10.86 32.60 -6.66
N LYS A 17 -10.54 33.05 -7.89
CA LYS A 17 -10.27 32.16 -9.03
C LYS A 17 -9.01 31.30 -8.86
N GLN A 18 -7.93 31.84 -8.28
CA GLN A 18 -6.70 31.07 -8.03
C GLN A 18 -6.94 30.01 -6.95
N LEU A 19 -7.66 30.37 -5.87
CA LEU A 19 -8.02 29.43 -4.81
C LEU A 19 -8.89 28.27 -5.34
N GLN A 20 -9.85 28.58 -6.21
CA GLN A 20 -10.73 27.57 -6.83
C GLN A 20 -9.97 26.59 -7.74
N ASN A 21 -9.00 27.09 -8.52
CA ASN A 21 -8.15 26.26 -9.36
C ASN A 21 -7.30 25.31 -8.52
N GLU A 22 -6.74 25.80 -7.41
CA GLU A 22 -5.99 24.96 -6.48
C GLU A 22 -6.87 23.88 -5.85
N ILE A 23 -8.05 24.24 -5.32
CA ILE A 23 -9.00 23.28 -4.74
C ILE A 23 -9.32 22.15 -5.75
N THR A 24 -9.58 22.52 -7.01
CA THR A 24 -9.86 21.57 -8.09
C THR A 24 -8.69 20.62 -8.33
N LEU A 25 -7.47 21.15 -8.37
CA LEU A 25 -6.26 20.35 -8.57
C LEU A 25 -5.96 19.46 -7.36
N TYR A 26 -6.22 19.92 -6.13
CA TYR A 26 -6.11 19.11 -4.92
C TYR A 26 -7.12 17.96 -4.91
N LYS A 27 -8.38 18.19 -5.31
CA LYS A 27 -9.39 17.13 -5.46
C LYS A 27 -8.95 16.05 -6.44
N ALA A 28 -8.44 16.45 -7.61
CA ALA A 28 -7.94 15.50 -8.60
C ALA A 28 -6.83 14.61 -8.03
N ARG A 29 -5.85 15.21 -7.33
CA ARG A 29 -4.76 14.47 -6.68
C ARG A 29 -5.24 13.54 -5.56
N ILE A 30 -6.22 13.94 -4.77
CA ILE A 30 -6.83 13.09 -3.74
C ILE A 30 -7.53 11.88 -4.39
N ASN A 31 -8.26 12.09 -5.47
CA ASN A 31 -8.90 11.01 -6.22
C ASN A 31 -7.87 10.03 -6.81
N GLU A 32 -6.78 10.54 -7.37
CA GLU A 32 -5.67 9.71 -7.86
C GLU A 32 -5.04 8.89 -6.72
N ALA A 33 -4.84 9.51 -5.55
CA ALA A 33 -4.31 8.83 -4.36
C ALA A 33 -5.25 7.71 -3.87
N HIS A 34 -6.57 7.93 -3.87
CA HIS A 34 -7.57 6.87 -3.58
C HIS A 34 -7.45 5.69 -4.55
N GLN A 35 -7.35 5.98 -5.85
CA GLN A 35 -7.18 4.92 -6.85
C GLN A 35 -5.88 4.15 -6.65
N ALA A 36 -4.78 4.84 -6.32
CA ALA A 36 -3.51 4.21 -6.03
C ALA A 36 -3.58 3.32 -4.78
N LEU A 37 -4.21 3.79 -3.69
CA LEU A 37 -4.43 3.00 -2.48
C LEU A 37 -5.29 1.76 -2.75
N LYS A 38 -6.34 1.89 -3.56
CA LYS A 38 -7.17 0.74 -3.95
C LYS A 38 -6.36 -0.32 -4.71
N ARG A 39 -5.49 0.10 -5.63
CA ARG A 39 -4.60 -0.81 -6.37
C ARG A 39 -3.58 -1.48 -5.44
N LEU A 40 -2.98 -0.72 -4.52
CA LEU A 40 -2.06 -1.25 -3.53
C LEU A 40 -2.73 -2.31 -2.65
N LYS A 41 -3.94 -2.04 -2.16
CA LYS A 41 -4.70 -3.01 -1.36
C LYS A 41 -4.97 -4.29 -2.13
N GLN A 42 -5.38 -4.19 -3.39
CA GLN A 42 -5.59 -5.35 -4.25
C GLN A 42 -4.30 -6.15 -4.48
N ASP A 43 -3.16 -5.49 -4.67
CA ASP A 43 -1.86 -6.17 -4.80
C ASP A 43 -1.48 -6.92 -3.50
N ILE A 44 -1.66 -6.29 -2.34
CA ILE A 44 -1.44 -6.93 -1.03
C ILE A 44 -2.33 -8.18 -0.89
N ASP A 45 -3.63 -8.06 -1.17
CA ASP A 45 -4.58 -9.18 -1.07
C ASP A 45 -4.21 -10.33 -2.00
N ASN A 46 -3.83 -10.02 -3.24
CA ASN A 46 -3.36 -11.03 -4.20
C ASN A 46 -2.09 -11.73 -3.72
N ARG A 47 -1.16 -11.00 -3.10
CA ARG A 47 0.07 -11.58 -2.54
C ARG A 47 -0.24 -12.49 -1.35
N CYS A 48 -1.13 -12.08 -0.45
CA CYS A 48 -1.59 -12.91 0.66
C CYS A 48 -2.20 -14.23 0.15
N GLN A 49 -3.11 -14.16 -0.82
CA GLN A 49 -3.74 -15.35 -1.40
C GLN A 49 -2.72 -16.27 -2.07
N LYS A 50 -1.77 -15.73 -2.83
CA LYS A 50 -0.72 -16.52 -3.47
C LYS A 50 0.18 -17.20 -2.44
N LEU A 51 0.58 -16.48 -1.39
CA LEU A 51 1.41 -17.02 -0.33
C LEU A 51 0.70 -18.13 0.43
N GLN A 52 -0.58 -17.95 0.75
CA GLN A 52 -1.41 -19.00 1.33
C GLN A 52 -1.44 -20.25 0.43
N GLY A 53 -1.68 -20.07 -0.88
CA GLY A 53 -1.67 -21.19 -1.82
C GLY A 53 -0.32 -21.91 -1.91
N ILE A 54 0.80 -21.20 -1.73
CA ILE A 54 2.14 -21.80 -1.64
C ILE A 54 2.25 -22.67 -0.39
N TYR A 55 1.78 -22.19 0.76
CA TYR A 55 1.81 -22.96 2.01
C TYR A 55 0.92 -24.20 1.95
N GLU A 56 -0.30 -24.08 1.46
CA GLU A 56 -1.20 -25.23 1.27
C GLU A 56 -0.59 -26.28 0.33
N PHE A 57 0.06 -25.84 -0.74
CA PHE A 57 0.77 -26.75 -1.63
C PHE A 57 1.95 -27.45 -0.93
N LEU A 58 2.72 -26.72 -0.13
CA LEU A 58 3.85 -27.26 0.62
C LEU A 58 3.40 -28.31 1.63
N ASP A 59 2.33 -28.06 2.38
CA ASP A 59 1.73 -29.00 3.32
C ASP A 59 1.32 -30.30 2.61
N GLN A 60 0.68 -30.19 1.44
CA GLN A 60 0.33 -31.36 0.62
C GLN A 60 1.58 -32.16 0.17
N LYS A 61 2.69 -31.48 -0.13
CA LYS A 61 3.95 -32.16 -0.50
C LYS A 61 4.61 -32.83 0.69
N GLN A 62 4.58 -32.22 1.87
CA GLN A 62 5.07 -32.84 3.09
C GLN A 62 4.25 -34.07 3.47
N ALA A 63 2.92 -34.00 3.42
CA ALA A 63 2.06 -35.16 3.65
C ALA A 63 2.33 -36.29 2.64
N LEU A 64 2.54 -35.96 1.36
CA LEU A 64 2.92 -36.94 0.35
C LEU A 64 4.29 -37.57 0.66
N TYR A 65 5.25 -36.76 1.10
CA TYR A 65 6.58 -37.25 1.48
C TYR A 65 6.49 -38.26 2.63
N GLU A 66 5.73 -37.96 3.68
CA GLU A 66 5.50 -38.87 4.80
C GLU A 66 4.85 -40.19 4.36
N GLN A 67 3.84 -40.14 3.48
CA GLN A 67 3.21 -41.33 2.93
C GLN A 67 4.20 -42.20 2.14
N LEU A 68 5.08 -41.57 1.34
CA LEU A 68 6.09 -42.30 0.58
C LEU A 68 7.15 -42.92 1.49
N ILE A 69 7.55 -42.24 2.56
CA ILE A 69 8.47 -42.77 3.59
C ILE A 69 7.85 -43.99 4.27
N ALA A 70 6.59 -43.91 4.72
CA ALA A 70 5.89 -45.03 5.34
C ALA A 70 5.76 -46.24 4.39
N ARG A 71 5.49 -45.98 3.10
CA ARG A 71 5.49 -47.03 2.07
C ARG A 71 6.88 -47.63 1.86
N TYR A 72 7.93 -46.82 1.90
CA TYR A 72 9.30 -47.29 1.71
C TYR A 72 9.76 -48.19 2.87
N GLN A 73 9.32 -47.90 4.10
CA GLN A 73 9.60 -48.75 5.27
C GLN A 73 8.97 -50.14 5.15
N SER A 74 7.77 -50.24 4.57
CA SER A 74 7.08 -51.52 4.37
C SER A 74 7.53 -52.26 3.11
N GLN A 75 7.87 -51.54 2.04
CA GLN A 75 8.33 -52.13 0.78
C GLN A 75 9.46 -51.29 0.15
N PRO A 76 10.72 -51.53 0.58
CA PRO A 76 11.87 -50.82 0.03
C PRO A 76 12.04 -51.10 -1.46
N SER A 77 12.25 -50.03 -2.23
CA SER A 77 12.55 -50.13 -3.67
C SER A 77 13.43 -48.96 -4.12
N PRO A 78 14.44 -49.18 -4.98
CA PRO A 78 15.28 -48.12 -5.52
C PRO A 78 14.49 -47.01 -6.23
N SER A 79 13.43 -47.37 -6.96
CA SER A 79 12.59 -46.37 -7.63
C SER A 79 11.83 -45.49 -6.64
N LEU A 80 11.42 -46.06 -5.50
CA LEU A 80 10.71 -45.33 -4.46
C LEU A 80 11.66 -44.41 -3.68
N ALA A 81 12.87 -44.89 -3.35
CA ALA A 81 13.92 -44.08 -2.77
C ALA A 81 14.26 -42.86 -3.64
N GLY A 82 14.41 -43.04 -4.96
CA GLY A 82 14.66 -41.93 -5.87
C GLY A 82 13.54 -40.90 -5.93
N ARG A 83 12.27 -41.33 -5.80
CA ARG A 83 11.12 -40.41 -5.73
C ARG A 83 11.09 -39.62 -4.43
N ILE A 84 11.37 -40.27 -3.31
CA ILE A 84 11.45 -39.67 -1.98
C ILE A 84 12.53 -38.58 -1.98
N GLN A 85 13.74 -38.90 -2.46
CA GLN A 85 14.84 -37.95 -2.51
C GLN A 85 14.52 -36.73 -3.39
N LYS A 86 13.92 -36.95 -4.56
CA LYS A 86 13.49 -35.84 -5.44
C LYS A 86 12.45 -34.94 -4.76
N LEU A 87 11.47 -35.54 -4.08
CA LEU A 87 10.43 -34.78 -3.39
C LEU A 87 11.01 -34.00 -2.20
N GLN A 88 11.87 -34.63 -1.40
CA GLN A 88 12.57 -33.98 -0.30
C GLN A 88 13.33 -32.74 -0.79
N LYS A 89 14.16 -32.90 -1.85
CA LYS A 89 14.93 -31.79 -2.41
C LYS A 89 14.03 -30.65 -2.89
N ALA A 90 12.92 -30.97 -3.56
CA ALA A 90 11.98 -29.95 -4.02
C ALA A 90 11.32 -29.20 -2.85
N ILE A 91 10.99 -29.89 -1.75
CA ILE A 91 10.45 -29.27 -0.53
C ILE A 91 11.50 -28.34 0.11
N GLU A 92 12.74 -28.81 0.25
CA GLU A 92 13.86 -28.03 0.80
C GLU A 92 14.15 -26.77 -0.04
N GLU A 93 14.16 -26.89 -1.37
CA GLU A 93 14.32 -25.76 -2.28
C GLU A 93 13.19 -24.75 -2.15
N MET A 94 11.94 -25.20 -2.01
CA MET A 94 10.80 -24.30 -1.79
C MET A 94 10.89 -23.57 -0.45
N LEU A 95 11.24 -24.28 0.62
CA LEU A 95 11.44 -23.69 1.95
C LEU A 95 12.57 -22.65 1.94
N ALA A 96 13.70 -22.97 1.33
CA ALA A 96 14.83 -22.06 1.19
C ALA A 96 14.45 -20.81 0.38
N ASN A 97 13.63 -20.95 -0.67
CA ASN A 97 13.12 -19.83 -1.45
C ASN A 97 12.19 -18.94 -0.62
N ILE A 98 11.32 -19.50 0.21
CA ILE A 98 10.45 -18.73 1.12
C ILE A 98 11.31 -17.97 2.13
N GLU A 99 12.28 -18.63 2.76
CA GLU A 99 13.18 -18.01 3.72
C GLU A 99 14.02 -16.87 3.11
N THR A 100 14.50 -17.06 1.89
CA THR A 100 15.32 -16.07 1.18
C THR A 100 14.49 -14.87 0.70
N THR A 101 13.28 -15.12 0.19
CA THR A 101 12.43 -14.06 -0.38
C THR A 101 11.59 -13.33 0.66
N GLN A 102 11.41 -13.91 1.86
CA GLN A 102 10.67 -13.34 3.00
C GLN A 102 9.32 -12.72 2.59
N PRO A 103 8.45 -13.45 1.89
CA PRO A 103 7.23 -12.90 1.34
C PRO A 103 6.29 -12.32 2.41
N GLU A 104 6.28 -12.90 3.62
CA GLU A 104 5.52 -12.39 4.78
C GLU A 104 5.97 -11.00 5.17
N LYS A 105 7.29 -10.78 5.23
CA LYS A 105 7.87 -9.50 5.60
C LYS A 105 7.52 -8.45 4.55
N VAL A 106 7.64 -8.79 3.27
CA VAL A 106 7.26 -7.89 2.18
C VAL A 106 5.78 -7.51 2.26
N ILE A 107 4.90 -8.48 2.52
CA ILE A 107 3.46 -8.22 2.70
C ILE A 107 3.21 -7.33 3.92
N ALA A 108 3.90 -7.57 5.04
CA ALA A 108 3.79 -6.77 6.25
C ALA A 108 4.25 -5.32 6.01
N ASP A 109 5.39 -5.12 5.36
CA ASP A 109 5.94 -3.81 5.02
C ASP A 109 4.99 -3.02 4.08
N LEU A 110 4.42 -3.70 3.08
CA LEU A 110 3.42 -3.11 2.18
C LEU A 110 2.12 -2.75 2.93
N SER A 111 1.68 -3.60 3.85
CA SER A 111 0.47 -3.37 4.65
C SER A 111 0.65 -2.18 5.60
N ALA A 112 1.80 -2.08 6.27
CA ALA A 112 2.13 -0.92 7.10
C ALA A 112 2.21 0.38 6.27
N SER A 113 2.80 0.31 5.07
CA SER A 113 2.84 1.45 4.14
C SER A 113 1.43 1.86 3.69
N TYR A 114 0.57 0.89 3.41
CA TYR A 114 -0.83 1.14 3.06
C TYR A 114 -1.57 1.87 4.19
N GLU A 115 -1.43 1.43 5.44
CA GLU A 115 -2.06 2.08 6.60
C GLU A 115 -1.56 3.52 6.80
N ALA A 116 -0.24 3.73 6.68
CA ALA A 116 0.36 5.05 6.79
C ALA A 116 -0.16 6.01 5.71
N LEU A 117 -0.23 5.54 4.46
CA LEU A 117 -0.75 6.32 3.34
C LEU A 117 -2.25 6.60 3.47
N GLN A 118 -3.03 5.66 4.01
CA GLN A 118 -4.45 5.85 4.29
C GLN A 118 -4.67 6.96 5.34
N LEU A 119 -3.87 6.97 6.41
CA LEU A 119 -3.90 8.02 7.42
C LEU A 119 -3.50 9.38 6.82
N GLU A 120 -2.45 9.42 6.01
CA GLU A 120 -2.00 10.66 5.37
C GLU A 120 -3.05 11.21 4.40
N LEU A 121 -3.70 10.34 3.63
CA LEU A 121 -4.78 10.73 2.73
C LEU A 121 -5.95 11.35 3.52
N GLY A 122 -6.38 10.72 4.61
CA GLY A 122 -7.45 11.27 5.47
C GLY A 122 -7.09 12.65 6.04
N ARG A 123 -5.82 12.89 6.40
CA ARG A 123 -5.35 14.22 6.81
C ARG A 123 -5.43 15.24 5.68
N LYS A 124 -5.03 14.85 4.46
CA LYS A 124 -5.09 15.71 3.27
C LYS A 124 -6.53 16.04 2.86
N GLU A 125 -7.45 15.10 3.01
CA GLU A 125 -8.88 15.32 2.81
C GLU A 125 -9.45 16.31 3.82
N ALA A 126 -9.16 16.14 5.12
CA ALA A 126 -9.59 17.09 6.14
C ALA A 126 -9.08 18.52 5.87
N LEU A 127 -7.82 18.65 5.41
CA LEU A 127 -7.26 19.94 5.01
C LEU A 127 -7.95 20.54 3.78
N LEU A 128 -8.34 19.71 2.80
CA LEU A 128 -9.12 20.16 1.66
C LEU A 128 -10.48 20.71 2.12
N THR A 129 -11.21 19.99 2.98
CA THR A 129 -12.49 20.45 3.52
C THR A 129 -12.37 21.80 4.21
N ILE A 130 -11.31 22.01 5.01
CA ILE A 130 -11.05 23.31 5.66
C ILE A 130 -10.81 24.41 4.62
N ARG A 131 -10.06 24.12 3.54
CA ARG A 131 -9.81 25.10 2.47
C ARG A 131 -11.07 25.43 1.67
N GLU A 132 -11.93 24.46 1.43
CA GLU A 132 -13.22 24.69 0.78
C GLU A 132 -14.14 25.58 1.62
N LEU A 133 -14.21 25.34 2.93
CA LEU A 133 -14.97 26.19 3.85
C LEU A 133 -14.40 27.62 3.91
N ALA A 134 -13.07 27.76 3.88
CA ALA A 134 -12.43 29.07 3.84
C ALA A 134 -12.69 29.82 2.52
N ALA A 135 -12.70 29.12 1.38
CA ALA A 135 -13.00 29.72 0.08
C ALA A 135 -14.42 30.31 0.05
N LEU A 136 -15.41 29.56 0.57
CA LEU A 136 -16.80 30.03 0.67
C LEU A 136 -16.94 31.29 1.54
N SER A 137 -16.14 31.43 2.60
CA SER A 137 -16.15 32.63 3.44
C SER A 137 -15.55 33.87 2.75
N VAL A 138 -14.54 33.69 1.90
CA VAL A 138 -13.91 34.78 1.14
C VAL A 138 -14.84 35.28 0.03
N ASP A 139 -15.59 34.38 -0.62
CA ASP A 139 -16.56 34.76 -1.64
C ASP A 139 -17.75 35.54 -1.02
N LEU A 140 -18.21 35.15 0.17
CA LEU A 140 -19.22 35.90 0.94
C LEU A 140 -18.75 37.31 1.30
N ASP A 141 -17.51 37.47 1.78
CA ASP A 141 -16.94 38.78 2.12
C ASP A 141 -16.72 39.68 0.88
N ALA A 142 -16.46 39.09 -0.29
CA ALA A 142 -16.32 39.80 -1.56
C ALA A 142 -17.67 40.30 -2.11
N GLU A 143 -18.75 39.52 -1.92
CA GLU A 143 -20.11 39.93 -2.28
C GLU A 143 -20.69 40.98 -1.32
N MET A 144 -20.25 41.02 -0.07
CA MET A 144 -20.71 41.97 0.95
C MET A 144 -20.01 43.34 0.94
N LYS A 145 -19.02 43.59 0.07
CA LYS A 145 -18.47 44.92 -0.20
C LYS A 145 -19.05 45.53 -1.49
N PRO A 146 -20.24 46.16 -1.46
CA PRO A 146 -20.64 47.05 -2.53
C PRO A 146 -19.75 48.30 -2.48
N GLY A 147 -19.36 48.78 -3.66
CA GLY A 147 -18.42 49.89 -3.81
C GLY A 147 -18.77 51.12 -2.97
N LEU A 148 -17.72 51.66 -2.33
CA LEU A 148 -17.64 53.04 -1.85
C LEU A 148 -16.41 53.67 -2.50
#